data_AF-A0A812AL80-F1
#
_entry.id   AF-A0A812AL80-F1
#
_cell.length_a   1.000
_cell.length_b   1.000
_cell.length_c   1.000
_cell.angle_alpha   90.00
_cell.angle_beta   90.00
_cell.angle_gamma   90.00
#
_symmetry.space_group_name_H-M   'P 1'
#
loop_
_entity.id
_entity.type
_entity.pdbx_description
1 polymer ?
#
loop_
_entity_poly.entity_id
_entity_poly.type
_entity_poly.pdbx_seq_one_letter_code
_entity_poly.pdbx_strand_id
1 'polypeptide(L)'
;MRRRAVFISSRGLSGQAYFISDGKPINNFEFFRPLIEGLGYSFPTLRLPVWLIFYFAALTELIHNLVANIYNFQPFLTCTEVSKTGVTHYFSIMKAEKQLGYTPTKQNDLSEAVKILKESGCLKATKDRKTFTWNSFLFNIILGLIFAAIILSFLPLAA
;
A
#
# COMPACT_ATOMS: atom_id res chain seq x y z
N MET A 1 15.72 1.32 13.03
CA MET A 1 15.65 0.34 11.92
C MET A 1 17.02 -0.33 11.77
N ARG A 2 17.23 -1.51 12.38
CA ARG A 2 18.55 -2.21 12.39
C ARG A 2 18.68 -3.03 11.10
N ARG A 3 19.39 -2.50 10.10
CA ARG A 3 19.73 -3.27 8.89
C ARG A 3 20.89 -4.21 9.23
N ARG A 4 20.61 -5.48 9.54
CA ARG A 4 21.64 -6.52 9.57
C ARG A 4 21.87 -6.98 8.14
N ALA A 5 22.99 -6.59 7.54
CA ALA A 5 23.49 -7.22 6.33
C ALA A 5 24.22 -8.51 6.75
N VAL A 6 23.77 -9.65 6.25
CA VAL A 6 24.49 -10.92 6.41
C VAL A 6 25.62 -10.91 5.40
N PHE A 7 26.84 -10.60 5.83
CA PHE A 7 28.04 -10.72 5.02
C PHE A 7 28.51 -12.17 5.03
N ILE A 8 28.26 -12.89 3.94
CA ILE A 8 28.77 -14.25 3.75
C ILE A 8 30.15 -14.13 3.07
N SER A 9 31.21 -14.11 3.89
CA SER A 9 32.59 -14.12 3.41
C SER A 9 32.99 -15.55 2.99
N SER A 10 32.60 -15.93 1.78
CA SER A 10 33.11 -17.14 1.10
C SER A 10 33.98 -16.70 -0.09
N ARG A 11 35.14 -17.35 -0.25
CA ARG A 11 36.12 -17.02 -1.29
C ARG A 11 35.46 -17.14 -2.68
N GLY A 12 35.41 -16.03 -3.43
CA GLY A 12 34.81 -15.96 -4.77
C GLY A 12 33.40 -15.37 -4.87
N LEU A 13 32.75 -15.03 -3.74
CA LEU A 13 31.39 -14.48 -3.72
C LEU A 13 31.32 -12.96 -3.46
N SER A 14 32.46 -12.31 -3.24
CA SER A 14 32.54 -10.87 -2.95
C SER A 14 32.10 -10.02 -4.15
N GLY A 15 31.25 -9.01 -3.91
CA GLY A 15 30.78 -8.05 -4.93
C GLY A 15 29.56 -8.48 -5.75
N GLN A 16 29.01 -9.67 -5.51
CA GLN A 16 27.86 -10.18 -6.24
C GLN A 16 26.55 -9.86 -5.52
N ALA A 17 25.54 -9.37 -6.26
CA ALA A 17 24.18 -9.24 -5.74
C ALA A 17 23.43 -10.59 -5.79
N TYR A 18 22.70 -10.91 -4.73
CA TYR A 18 21.85 -12.10 -4.61
C TYR A 18 20.45 -11.68 -4.20
N PHE A 19 19.45 -12.27 -4.85
CA PHE A 19 18.06 -12.12 -4.43
C PHE A 19 17.72 -13.21 -3.42
N ILE A 20 17.26 -12.79 -2.24
CA ILE A 20 16.80 -13.67 -1.17
C ILE A 20 15.29 -13.48 -1.06
N SER A 21 14.54 -14.53 -1.39
CA SER A 21 13.09 -14.58 -1.28
C SER A 21 12.64 -16.01 -1.02
N ASP A 22 11.36 -16.20 -0.73
CA ASP A 22 10.77 -17.50 -0.40
C ASP A 22 10.71 -18.48 -1.59
N GLY A 23 11.16 -18.08 -2.79
CA GLY A 23 11.23 -18.92 -3.98
C GLY A 23 9.89 -19.29 -4.62
N LYS A 24 8.76 -18.90 -4.01
CA LYS A 24 7.42 -19.20 -4.50
C LYS A 24 6.69 -17.91 -4.90
N PRO A 25 6.70 -17.53 -6.20
CA PRO A 25 6.09 -16.30 -6.67
C PRO A 25 4.58 -16.30 -6.39
N ILE A 26 4.10 -15.23 -5.75
CA ILE A 26 2.70 -15.05 -5.40
C ILE A 26 2.31 -13.60 -5.68
N ASN A 27 1.05 -13.36 -6.01
CA ASN A 27 0.53 -12.01 -6.14
C ASN A 27 0.58 -11.29 -4.78
N ASN A 28 0.99 -10.02 -4.76
CA ASN A 28 1.10 -9.24 -3.52
C ASN A 28 -0.21 -9.20 -2.72
N PHE A 29 -1.37 -9.06 -3.36
CA PHE A 29 -2.66 -9.04 -2.66
C PHE A 29 -3.01 -10.40 -2.08
N GLU A 30 -2.78 -11.48 -2.83
CA GLU A 30 -2.99 -12.85 -2.35
C GLU A 30 -2.05 -13.23 -1.21
N PHE A 31 -0.82 -12.71 -1.22
CA PHE A 31 0.12 -12.88 -0.11
C PHE A 31 -0.44 -12.33 1.21
N PHE A 32 -1.14 -11.19 1.18
CA PHE A 32 -1.74 -10.60 2.38
C PHE A 32 -3.12 -11.18 2.74
N ARG A 33 -3.74 -12.01 1.90
CA ARG A 33 -5.07 -12.58 2.19
C ARG A 33 -5.13 -13.33 3.52
N PRO A 34 -4.20 -14.26 3.85
CA PRO A 34 -4.22 -14.96 5.14
C PRO A 34 -4.08 -14.01 6.33
N LEU A 35 -3.40 -12.87 6.16
CA LEU A 35 -3.24 -11.85 7.19
C LEU A 35 -4.56 -11.13 7.47
N ILE A 36 -5.22 -10.66 6.41
CA ILE A 36 -6.47 -9.90 6.46
C ILE A 36 -7.60 -10.77 7.03
N GLU A 37 -7.78 -11.96 6.46
CA GLU A 37 -8.80 -12.92 6.89
C GLU A 37 -8.46 -13.48 8.29
N GLY A 38 -7.17 -13.72 8.56
CA GLY A 38 -6.69 -14.16 9.87
C GLY A 38 -7.02 -13.17 10.99
N LEU A 39 -7.03 -11.87 10.72
CA LEU A 39 -7.43 -10.80 11.66
C LEU A 39 -8.95 -10.56 11.73
N GLY A 40 -9.74 -11.30 10.93
CA GLY A 40 -11.21 -11.21 10.90
C GLY A 40 -11.78 -10.18 9.91
N TYR A 41 -10.94 -9.53 9.10
CA TYR A 41 -11.38 -8.61 8.06
C TYR A 41 -11.80 -9.37 6.79
N SER A 42 -12.72 -8.78 6.03
CA SER A 42 -13.09 -9.31 4.72
C SER A 42 -12.07 -8.86 3.68
N PHE A 43 -11.57 -9.79 2.87
CA PHE A 43 -10.67 -9.47 1.77
C PHE A 43 -11.37 -8.57 0.74
N PRO A 44 -10.76 -7.44 0.32
CA PRO A 44 -11.37 -6.55 -0.66
C PRO A 44 -11.50 -7.25 -2.02
N THR A 45 -12.71 -7.25 -2.59
CA THR A 45 -13.00 -7.86 -3.91
C THR A 45 -13.05 -6.84 -5.04
N LEU A 46 -13.08 -5.55 -4.71
CA LEU A 46 -13.14 -4.47 -5.68
C LEU A 46 -11.82 -4.36 -6.43
N ARG A 47 -11.88 -4.48 -7.76
CA ARG A 47 -10.73 -4.25 -8.65
C ARG A 47 -10.95 -2.94 -9.39
N LEU A 48 -10.04 -1.99 -9.19
CA LEU A 48 -10.05 -0.72 -9.88
C LEU A 48 -8.91 -0.68 -10.92
N PRO A 49 -9.13 -0.04 -12.08
CA PRO A 49 -8.08 0.08 -13.07
C PRO A 49 -6.99 1.05 -12.58
N VAL A 50 -5.72 0.72 -12.88
CA VAL A 50 -4.54 1.44 -12.37
C VAL A 50 -4.57 2.93 -12.76
N TRP A 51 -5.04 3.27 -13.97
CA TRP A 51 -5.11 4.66 -14.42
C TRP A 51 -6.00 5.55 -13.54
N LEU A 52 -7.09 5.00 -13.00
CA LEU A 52 -8.01 5.74 -12.14
C LEU A 52 -7.35 6.03 -10.79
N ILE A 53 -6.71 5.01 -10.21
CA ILE A 53 -5.96 5.13 -8.95
C ILE A 53 -4.80 6.11 -9.12
N PHE A 54 -4.11 6.05 -10.27
CA PHE A 54 -3.01 6.95 -10.59
C PHE A 54 -3.46 8.41 -10.68
N TYR A 55 -4.62 8.67 -11.28
CA TYR A 55 -5.21 10.01 -11.31
C TYR A 55 -5.50 10.55 -9.90
N PHE A 56 -6.09 9.72 -9.04
CA PHE A 56 -6.33 10.10 -7.64
C PHE A 56 -5.02 10.39 -6.89
N ALA A 57 -4.01 9.55 -7.06
CA ALA A 57 -2.70 9.75 -6.43
C ALA A 57 -2.03 11.05 -6.90
N ALA A 58 -2.10 11.34 -8.21
CA ALA A 58 -1.57 12.59 -8.78
C ALA A 58 -2.30 13.82 -8.24
N LEU A 59 -3.63 13.75 -8.08
CA LEU A 59 -4.43 14.83 -7.49
C LEU A 59 -4.05 15.06 -6.02
N THR A 60 -3.91 14.00 -5.23
CA THR A 60 -3.51 14.13 -3.82
C THR A 60 -2.10 14.67 -3.66
N GLU A 61 -1.19 14.32 -4.56
CA GLU A 61 0.19 14.81 -4.58
C GLU A 61 0.23 16.30 -5.01
N LEU A 62 -0.60 16.71 -5.96
CA LEU A 62 -0.76 18.12 -6.34
C LEU A 62 -1.32 18.95 -5.17
N ILE A 63 -2.38 18.49 -4.52
CA ILE A 63 -2.96 19.15 -3.33
C ILE A 63 -1.93 19.22 -2.21
N HIS A 64 -1.19 18.14 -1.98
CA HIS A 64 -0.11 18.12 -1.00
C HIS A 64 0.92 19.19 -1.32
N ASN A 65 1.41 19.28 -2.56
CA ASN A 65 2.40 20.28 -2.93
C ASN A 65 1.90 21.73 -2.77
N LEU A 66 0.61 21.99 -3.01
CA LEU A 66 0.00 23.31 -2.84
C LEU A 66 -0.17 23.69 -1.36
N VAL A 67 -0.53 22.71 -0.52
CA VAL A 67 -0.86 22.94 0.90
C VAL A 67 0.33 22.64 1.82
N ALA A 68 1.40 22.00 1.33
CA ALA A 68 2.57 21.58 2.10
C ALA A 68 3.22 22.73 2.87
N ASN A 69 3.17 23.94 2.31
CA ASN A 69 3.72 25.14 2.97
C ASN A 69 2.91 25.57 4.21
N ILE A 70 1.65 25.15 4.33
CA ILE A 70 0.72 25.52 5.41
C ILE A 70 0.45 24.32 6.33
N TYR A 71 0.36 23.11 5.77
CA TYR A 71 0.04 21.89 6.50
C TYR A 71 0.74 20.67 5.88
N ASN A 72 1.67 20.08 6.63
CA ASN A 72 2.38 18.87 6.25
C ASN A 72 1.54 17.63 6.59
N PHE A 73 0.65 17.24 5.68
CA PHE A 73 -0.03 15.94 5.77
C PHE A 73 0.69 14.91 4.91
N GLN A 74 0.90 13.69 5.42
CA GLN A 74 1.44 12.59 4.61
C GLN A 74 0.32 12.05 3.70
N PRO A 75 0.44 12.11 2.36
CA PRO A 75 -0.54 11.48 1.48
C PRO A 75 -0.52 9.96 1.70
N PHE A 76 -1.69 9.36 1.92
CA PHE A 76 -1.82 7.90 2.07
C PHE A 76 -1.60 7.13 0.76
N LEU A 77 -1.69 7.83 -0.38
CA LEU A 77 -1.56 7.25 -1.71
C LEU A 77 -0.77 8.22 -2.60
N THR A 78 0.44 7.82 -3.00
CA THR A 78 1.32 8.59 -3.90
C THR A 78 1.46 7.91 -5.26
N CYS A 79 1.81 8.66 -6.31
CA CYS A 79 2.03 8.06 -7.64
C CYS A 79 3.12 6.98 -7.62
N THR A 80 4.11 7.15 -6.75
CA THR A 80 5.20 6.18 -6.54
C THR A 80 4.68 4.86 -5.92
N GLU A 81 3.81 4.95 -4.92
CA GLU A 81 3.20 3.75 -4.30
C GLU A 81 2.30 3.00 -5.27
N VAL A 82 1.49 3.73 -6.06
CA VAL A 82 0.65 3.13 -7.11
C VAL A 82 1.51 2.41 -8.15
N SER A 83 2.58 3.04 -8.61
CA SER A 83 3.48 2.44 -9.61
C SER A 83 4.18 1.20 -9.06
N LYS A 84 4.62 1.24 -7.79
CA LYS A 84 5.31 0.12 -7.13
C LYS A 84 4.39 -1.08 -6.88
N THR A 85 3.12 -0.83 -6.58
CA THR A 85 2.13 -1.89 -6.30
C THR A 85 1.43 -2.38 -7.56
N GLY A 86 1.34 -1.54 -8.59
CA GLY A 86 0.72 -1.87 -9.87
C GLY A 86 1.56 -2.76 -10.78
N VAL A 87 2.88 -2.86 -10.53
CA VAL A 87 3.79 -3.72 -11.28
C VAL A 87 4.11 -4.97 -10.47
N THR A 88 4.00 -6.13 -11.13
CA THR A 88 4.37 -7.40 -10.51
C THR A 88 5.85 -7.66 -10.74
N HIS A 89 6.61 -7.75 -9.65
CA HIS A 89 8.06 -8.00 -9.68
C HIS A 89 8.35 -9.41 -9.15
N TYR A 90 9.07 -10.20 -9.94
CA TYR A 90 9.55 -11.53 -9.55
C TYR A 90 11.07 -11.56 -9.57
N PHE A 91 11.64 -12.26 -8.59
CA PHE A 91 13.09 -12.40 -8.45
C PHE A 91 13.47 -13.88 -8.40
N SER A 92 14.55 -14.24 -9.09
CA SER A 92 15.06 -15.61 -9.10
C SER A 92 16.06 -15.84 -7.96
N ILE A 93 15.84 -16.89 -7.18
CA ILE A 93 16.73 -17.30 -6.08
C ILE A 93 17.82 -18.29 -6.51
N MET A 94 17.83 -18.73 -7.78
CA MET A 94 18.75 -19.78 -8.29
C MET A 94 20.22 -19.48 -7.99
N LYS A 95 20.60 -18.19 -8.06
CA LYS A 95 21.97 -17.76 -7.76
C LYS A 95 22.31 -17.98 -6.28
N ALA A 96 21.38 -17.69 -5.38
CA ALA A 96 21.54 -17.91 -3.94
C ALA A 96 21.52 -19.40 -3.59
N GLU A 97 20.65 -20.19 -4.22
CA GLU A 97 20.62 -21.66 -4.04
C GLU A 97 21.96 -22.28 -4.44
N LYS A 98 22.46 -21.97 -5.64
CA LYS A 98 23.66 -22.59 -6.18
C LYS A 98 24.94 -22.17 -5.47
N GLN A 99 25.06 -20.89 -5.08
CA GLN A 99 26.32 -20.34 -4.57
C GLN A 99 26.36 -20.21 -3.05
N LEU A 100 25.19 -20.12 -2.39
CA LEU A 100 25.09 -19.98 -0.94
C LEU A 100 24.45 -21.21 -0.27
N GLY A 101 23.96 -22.19 -1.05
CA GLY A 101 23.17 -23.29 -0.50
C GLY A 101 21.85 -22.83 0.14
N TYR A 102 21.39 -21.63 -0.21
CA TYR A 102 20.21 -21.02 0.39
C TYR A 102 18.96 -21.81 0.03
N THR A 103 18.19 -22.27 1.02
CA THR A 103 16.89 -22.92 0.81
C THR A 103 15.86 -22.29 1.77
N PRO A 104 14.76 -21.71 1.28
CA PRO A 104 13.76 -21.10 2.15
C PRO A 104 13.05 -22.17 3.00
N THR A 105 12.91 -21.91 4.30
CA THR A 105 12.36 -22.88 5.28
C THR A 105 10.84 -22.81 5.41
N LYS A 106 10.26 -21.61 5.28
CA LYS A 106 8.81 -21.39 5.31
C LYS A 106 8.44 -20.48 4.15
N GLN A 107 7.70 -20.99 3.17
CA GLN A 107 7.35 -20.23 1.97
C GLN A 107 6.00 -19.53 2.15
N ASN A 108 5.97 -18.20 2.06
CA ASN A 108 4.76 -17.39 2.12
C ASN A 108 3.89 -17.62 3.38
N ASP A 109 4.49 -18.04 4.49
CA ASP A 109 3.77 -18.29 5.75
C ASP A 109 3.65 -17.01 6.58
N LEU A 110 2.43 -16.54 6.79
CA LEU A 110 2.11 -15.38 7.64
C LEU A 110 1.44 -15.77 8.96
N SER A 111 1.36 -17.05 9.30
CA SER A 111 0.64 -17.54 10.49
C SER A 111 1.19 -16.95 11.79
N GLU A 112 2.52 -16.85 11.89
CA GLU A 112 3.20 -16.25 13.04
C GLU A 112 2.94 -14.74 13.15
N ALA A 113 2.96 -14.03 12.02
CA ALA A 113 2.64 -12.61 11.98
C ALA A 113 1.19 -12.33 12.39
N VAL A 114 0.25 -13.17 11.92
CA VAL A 114 -1.16 -13.11 12.35
C VAL A 114 -1.26 -13.28 13.86
N LYS A 115 -0.58 -14.28 14.44
CA LYS A 115 -0.61 -14.53 15.89
C LYS A 115 -0.12 -13.29 16.68
N ILE A 116 1.01 -12.71 16.30
CA ILE A 116 1.56 -11.51 16.94
C ILE A 116 0.60 -10.33 16.85
N LEU A 117 -0.02 -10.10 15.69
CA LEU A 117 -0.97 -9.00 15.51
C LEU A 117 -2.26 -9.19 16.29
N LYS A 118 -2.72 -10.44 16.46
CA LYS A 118 -3.85 -10.77 17.34
C LYS A 118 -3.54 -10.44 18.79
N GLU A 119 -2.35 -10.86 19.25
CA GLU A 119 -1.87 -10.57 20.61
C GLU A 119 -1.67 -9.06 20.84
N SER A 120 -1.30 -8.32 19.80
CA SER A 120 -1.15 -6.85 19.82
C SER A 120 -2.48 -6.09 19.75
N GLY A 121 -3.63 -6.79 19.66
CA GLY A 121 -4.95 -6.16 19.65
C GLY A 121 -5.42 -5.60 18.30
N CYS A 122 -4.76 -5.93 17.18
CA CYS A 122 -5.15 -5.48 15.83
C CYS A 122 -6.37 -6.24 15.26
N LEU A 123 -7.12 -6.95 16.10
CA LEU A 123 -8.31 -7.67 15.72
C LEU A 123 -9.37 -6.70 15.17
N LYS A 124 -10.20 -7.19 14.25
CA LYS A 124 -11.37 -6.45 13.82
C LYS A 124 -12.23 -6.08 15.03
N ALA A 125 -12.36 -4.78 15.29
CA ALA A 125 -13.37 -4.27 16.21
C ALA A 125 -14.74 -4.80 15.73
N THR A 126 -15.47 -5.48 16.60
CA THR A 126 -16.87 -5.80 16.35
C THR A 126 -17.55 -4.50 15.94
N LYS A 127 -18.19 -4.51 14.77
CA LYS A 127 -18.79 -3.32 14.17
C LYS A 127 -19.93 -2.87 15.08
N ASP A 128 -19.60 -2.08 16.09
CA ASP A 128 -20.53 -1.23 16.76
C ASP A 128 -21.07 -0.30 15.67
N ARG A 129 -22.38 -0.33 15.48
CA ARG A 129 -23.10 0.30 14.38
C ARG A 129 -23.08 1.81 14.57
N LYS A 130 -21.91 2.47 14.49
CA LYS A 130 -21.78 3.90 14.72
C LYS A 130 -22.12 4.67 13.44
N THR A 131 -23.37 5.15 13.45
CA THR A 131 -23.85 6.44 12.95
C THR A 131 -23.13 6.99 11.73
N PHE A 132 -23.84 6.98 10.60
CA PHE A 132 -23.65 7.92 9.50
C PHE A 132 -23.64 9.34 10.08
N THR A 133 -22.44 9.86 10.38
CA THR A 133 -22.27 11.17 11.01
C THR A 133 -22.56 12.21 9.94
N TRP A 134 -23.71 12.87 10.10
CA TRP A 134 -24.23 13.96 9.27
C TRP A 134 -23.18 15.01 8.87
N ASN A 135 -22.14 15.22 9.69
CA ASN A 135 -21.03 16.12 9.41
C ASN A 135 -20.30 15.80 8.10
N SER A 136 -20.13 14.51 7.76
CA SER A 136 -19.50 14.11 6.49
C SER A 136 -20.40 14.43 5.30
N PHE A 137 -21.72 14.35 5.47
CA PHE A 137 -22.67 14.70 4.41
C PHE A 137 -22.71 16.22 4.18
N LEU A 138 -22.77 17.00 5.26
CA LEU A 138 -22.74 18.46 5.21
C LEU A 138 -21.44 19.01 4.62
N PHE A 139 -20.30 18.43 4.98
CA PHE A 139 -19.01 18.82 4.41
C PHE A 139 -18.96 18.60 2.89
N ASN A 140 -19.47 17.46 2.40
CA ASN A 140 -19.53 17.18 0.96
C ASN A 140 -20.48 18.15 0.22
N ILE A 141 -21.60 18.55 0.82
CA ILE A 141 -22.50 19.57 0.25
C ILE A 141 -21.81 20.93 0.16
N ILE A 142 -21.14 21.37 1.22
CA ILE A 142 -20.43 22.65 1.25
C ILE A 142 -19.31 22.66 0.20
N LEU A 143 -18.53 21.58 0.12
CA LEU A 143 -17.47 21.43 -0.87
C LEU A 143 -18.02 21.47 -2.30
N GLY A 144 -19.17 20.83 -2.56
CA GLY A 144 -19.87 20.88 -3.84
C GLY A 144 -20.35 22.28 -4.23
N LEU A 145 -20.88 23.05 -3.28
CA LEU A 145 -21.33 24.43 -3.50
C LEU A 145 -20.16 25.38 -3.83
N ILE A 146 -19.03 25.23 -3.14
CA ILE A 146 -17.81 26.00 -3.42
C ILE A 146 -17.32 25.69 -4.83
N PHE A 147 -17.30 24.41 -5.21
CA PHE A 147 -16.88 23.99 -6.55
C PHE A 147 -17.81 24.54 -7.65
N ALA A 148 -19.13 24.52 -7.43
CA ALA A 148 -20.10 25.09 -8.35
C ALA A 148 -19.94 26.62 -8.50
N ALA A 149 -19.68 27.34 -7.41
CA ALA A 149 -19.44 28.79 -7.44
C ALA A 149 -18.18 29.14 -8.23
N ILE A 150 -17.11 28.35 -8.08
CA ILE A 150 -15.87 28.50 -8.85
C ILE A 150 -16.15 28.25 -10.35
N ILE A 151 -16.86 27.18 -10.71
CA ILE A 151 -17.21 26.90 -12.10
C ILE A 151 -18.04 28.04 -12.71
N LEU A 152 -19.04 28.52 -11.97
CA LEU A 152 -19.88 29.64 -12.42
C LEU A 152 -19.09 30.94 -12.57
N SER A 153 -18.03 31.17 -11.78
CA SER A 153 -17.16 32.34 -11.96
C SER A 153 -16.30 32.29 -13.23
N PHE A 154 -16.11 31.10 -13.81
CA PHE A 154 -15.36 30.91 -15.06
C PHE A 154 -16.26 30.87 -16.30
N LEU A 155 -17.60 30.89 -16.16
CA LEU A 155 -18.49 31.10 -17.31
C LEU A 155 -18.50 32.59 -17.66
N PRO A 156 -18.11 33.00 -18.88
CA PRO A 156 -18.35 34.36 -19.32
C PRO A 156 -19.84 34.61 -19.29
N LEU A 157 -20.27 35.60 -18.51
CA LEU A 157 -21.65 36.07 -18.50
C LEU A 157 -21.94 36.57 -19.91
N ALA A 158 -22.64 35.76 -20.72
CA ALA A 158 -23.09 36.17 -22.03
C ALA A 158 -24.12 37.30 -21.81
N ALA A 159 -23.65 38.53 -21.98
CA ALA A 159 -24.45 39.75 -21.98
C ALA A 159 -25.26 39.86 -23.28
#